data_AF-A0A7X3SM35-F1
#
_entry.id   AF-A0A7X3SM35-F1
#
_cell.length_a   1.000
_cell.length_b   1.000
_cell.length_c   1.000
_cell.angle_alpha   90.00
_cell.angle_beta   90.00
_cell.angle_gamma   90.00
#
_symmetry.space_group_name_H-M   'P 1'
#
loop_
_entity.id
_entity.type
_entity.pdbx_description
1 polymer ?
#
loop_
_entity_poly.entity_id
_entity_poly.type
_entity_poly.pdbx_seq_one_letter_code
_entity_poly.pdbx_strand_id
1 'polypeptide(L)'
;MIRRLLKNVLGENFTENNAKLATVNFGVILLMFVLSGIMLLFLPEQISILHMGETYYPIPSVLGVWLFPIIALIVNLLFIRQNRLTKMNSGVFVILLAVMMFSYVNMM
;
A
#
# COMPACT_ATOMS: atom_id res chain seq x y z
N MET A 1 -0.34 22.11 9.77
CA MET A 1 -0.48 22.35 8.31
C MET A 1 -1.06 21.13 7.58
N ILE A 2 -0.48 19.93 7.77
CA ILE A 2 -0.97 18.66 7.18
C ILE A 2 -2.44 18.35 7.48
N ARG A 3 -2.91 18.53 8.73
CA ARG A 3 -4.34 18.32 9.08
C ARG A 3 -5.30 19.18 8.23
N ARG A 4 -4.89 20.39 7.84
CA ARG A 4 -5.71 21.32 7.04
C ARG A 4 -5.75 20.89 5.57
N LEU A 5 -4.60 20.44 5.03
CA LEU A 5 -4.51 19.86 3.69
C LEU A 5 -5.35 18.57 3.58
N LEU A 6 -5.21 17.66 4.55
CA LEU A 6 -5.99 16.43 4.61
C LEU A 6 -7.49 16.72 4.69
N LYS A 7 -7.92 17.68 5.53
CA LYS A 7 -9.34 18.07 5.60
C LYS A 7 -9.86 18.67 4.29
N ASN A 8 -9.05 19.46 3.59
CA ASN A 8 -9.42 20.04 2.29
C ASN A 8 -9.52 18.98 1.18
N VAL A 9 -8.65 17.96 1.19
CA VAL A 9 -8.61 16.89 0.18
C VAL A 9 -9.63 15.78 0.47
N LEU A 10 -9.88 15.49 1.75
CA LEU A 10 -10.64 14.31 2.20
C LEU A 10 -12.06 14.65 2.68
N GLY A 11 -12.40 15.95 2.76
CA GLY A 11 -13.72 16.44 3.14
C GLY A 11 -13.96 16.50 4.65
N GLU A 12 -15.18 16.87 5.03
CA GLU A 12 -15.58 17.09 6.42
C GLU A 12 -15.61 15.80 7.27
N ASN A 13 -15.57 14.64 6.62
CA ASN A 13 -15.56 13.30 7.25
C ASN A 13 -14.27 12.99 8.04
N PHE A 14 -13.25 13.85 7.95
CA PHE A 14 -12.00 13.73 8.71
C PHE A 14 -12.18 14.20 10.17
N THR A 15 -12.71 13.31 11.01
CA THR A 15 -12.88 13.51 12.46
C THR A 15 -11.58 13.22 13.23
N GLU A 16 -11.52 13.60 14.51
CA GLU A 16 -10.31 13.45 15.34
C GLU A 16 -9.95 11.99 15.64
N ASN A 17 -10.94 11.11 15.82
CA ASN A 17 -10.71 9.68 16.02
C ASN A 17 -10.22 9.01 14.71
N ASN A 18 -10.79 9.41 13.57
CA ASN A 18 -10.33 8.98 12.25
C ASN A 18 -8.92 9.49 11.93
N ALA A 19 -8.54 10.66 12.43
CA ALA A 19 -7.21 11.21 12.20
C ALA A 19 -6.10 10.34 12.78
N LYS A 20 -6.31 9.74 13.96
CA LYS A 20 -5.35 8.81 14.56
C LYS A 20 -5.17 7.56 13.71
N LEU A 21 -6.27 6.93 13.29
CA LEU A 21 -6.23 5.74 12.42
C LEU A 21 -5.63 6.06 11.04
N ALA A 22 -6.02 7.17 10.43
CA ALA A 22 -5.46 7.61 9.16
C ALA A 22 -3.94 7.83 9.27
N THR A 23 -3.47 8.45 10.36
CA THR A 23 -2.03 8.66 10.60
C THR A 23 -1.27 7.34 10.69
N VAL A 24 -1.81 6.36 11.42
CA VAL A 24 -1.22 5.01 11.50
C VAL A 24 -1.18 4.35 10.12
N ASN A 25 -2.29 4.37 9.38
CA ASN A 25 -2.35 3.76 8.04
C ASN A 25 -1.37 4.42 7.07
N PHE A 26 -1.28 5.75 7.07
CA PHE A 26 -0.27 6.46 6.27
C PHE A 26 1.15 6.08 6.69
N GLY A 27 1.42 5.89 7.98
CA GLY A 27 2.71 5.40 8.47
C GLY A 27 3.05 4.01 7.95
N VAL A 28 2.10 3.08 8.01
CA VAL A 28 2.26 1.71 7.46
C VAL A 28 2.46 1.75 5.95
N ILE A 29 1.68 2.54 5.22
CA ILE A 29 1.80 2.67 3.76
C ILE A 29 3.15 3.28 3.38
N LEU A 30 3.61 4.29 4.11
CA LEU A 30 4.94 4.87 3.91
C LEU A 30 6.04 3.83 4.13
N LEU A 31 5.91 3.00 5.18
CA LEU A 31 6.82 1.88 5.42
C LEU A 31 6.78 0.87 4.26
N MET A 32 5.61 0.58 3.70
CA MET A 32 5.50 -0.26 2.49
C MET A 32 6.30 0.34 1.33
N PHE A 33 6.18 1.65 1.05
CA PHE A 33 6.97 2.31 0.00
C PHE A 33 8.48 2.19 0.23
N VAL A 34 8.94 2.44 1.47
CA VAL A 34 10.38 2.35 1.81
C VAL A 34 10.89 0.93 1.63
N LEU A 35 10.18 -0.07 2.17
CA LEU A 35 10.58 -1.47 2.06
C LEU A 35 10.53 -1.96 0.60
N SER A 36 9.50 -1.60 -0.17
CA SER A 36 9.44 -1.88 -1.61
C SER A 36 10.64 -1.30 -2.37
N GLY A 37 11.03 -0.05 -2.06
CA GLY A 37 12.20 0.59 -2.66
C GLY A 37 13.51 -0.10 -2.31
N ILE A 38 13.65 -0.59 -1.07
CA ILE A 38 14.82 -1.39 -0.65
C ILE A 38 14.81 -2.74 -1.35
N MET A 39 13.68 -3.45 -1.38
CA MET A 39 13.57 -4.76 -2.00
C MET A 39 13.85 -4.75 -3.49
N LEU A 40 13.59 -3.62 -4.17
CA LEU A 40 13.92 -3.45 -5.58
C LEU A 40 15.42 -3.67 -5.89
N LEU A 41 16.31 -3.42 -4.93
CA LEU A 41 17.76 -3.64 -5.10
C LEU A 41 18.15 -5.13 -5.11
N PHE A 42 17.26 -5.99 -4.62
CA PHE A 42 17.51 -7.43 -4.46
C PHE A 42 16.62 -8.29 -5.36
N LEU A 43 15.55 -7.73 -5.92
CA LEU A 43 14.67 -8.42 -6.85
C LEU A 43 15.32 -8.55 -8.24
N PRO A 44 14.96 -9.59 -9.03
CA PRO A 44 15.35 -9.66 -10.43
C PRO A 44 14.85 -8.43 -11.20
N GLU A 45 15.43 -8.08 -12.35
CA GLU A 45 14.95 -6.93 -13.14
C GLU A 45 13.51 -7.09 -13.64
N GLN A 46 13.09 -8.34 -13.86
CA GLN A 46 11.78 -8.71 -14.38
C GLN A 46 11.16 -9.81 -13.51
N ILE A 47 9.91 -9.63 -13.12
CA ILE A 47 9.08 -10.64 -12.46
C ILE A 47 8.18 -11.25 -13.54
N SER A 48 8.27 -12.57 -13.70
CA SER A 48 7.43 -13.31 -14.62
C SER A 48 6.05 -13.56 -14.00
N ILE A 49 5.01 -13.00 -14.60
CA ILE A 49 3.62 -13.29 -14.20
C ILE A 49 3.09 -14.43 -15.06
N LEU A 50 2.54 -15.44 -14.40
CA LEU A 50 1.86 -16.55 -15.06
C LEU A 50 0.57 -16.02 -15.69
N HIS A 51 0.44 -16.14 -17.01
CA HIS A 51 -0.79 -15.84 -17.72
C HIS A 51 -1.22 -17.06 -18.53
N MET A 52 -2.38 -17.64 -18.17
CA MET A 52 -3.09 -18.73 -18.88
C MET A 52 -2.17 -19.83 -19.47
N GLY A 53 -1.85 -20.87 -18.69
CA GLY A 53 -1.01 -21.99 -19.15
C GLY A 53 0.46 -21.77 -18.82
N GLU A 54 1.38 -22.03 -19.77
CA GLU A 54 2.84 -21.92 -19.59
C GLU A 54 3.42 -20.56 -20.04
N THR A 55 2.60 -19.64 -20.51
CA THR A 55 3.10 -18.35 -21.01
C THR A 55 3.38 -17.38 -19.87
N TYR A 56 4.66 -17.04 -19.72
CA TYR A 56 5.12 -16.05 -18.76
C TYR A 56 5.23 -14.68 -19.43
N TYR A 57 4.60 -13.67 -18.83
CA TYR A 57 4.79 -12.29 -19.24
C TYR A 57 5.76 -11.61 -18.27
N PRO A 58 6.98 -11.24 -18.72
CA PRO A 58 7.91 -10.54 -17.85
C PRO A 58 7.45 -9.10 -17.64
N ILE A 59 7.30 -8.71 -16.38
CA ILE A 59 6.99 -7.34 -15.99
C ILE A 59 8.19 -6.77 -15.26
N PRO A 60 8.63 -5.54 -15.59
CA PRO A 60 9.68 -4.87 -14.83
C PRO A 60 9.36 -4.84 -13.34
N SER A 61 10.29 -5.31 -12.51
CA SER A 61 10.08 -5.41 -11.07
C SER A 61 9.81 -4.07 -10.41
N VAL A 62 10.32 -2.99 -11.01
CA VAL A 62 10.00 -1.61 -10.64
C VAL A 62 8.48 -1.40 -10.59
N LEU A 63 7.72 -1.91 -11.56
CA LEU A 63 6.26 -1.76 -11.55
C LEU A 63 5.60 -2.65 -10.48
N GLY A 64 6.11 -3.87 -10.30
CA GLY A 64 5.59 -4.83 -9.32
C GLY A 64 5.75 -4.35 -7.88
N VAL A 65 6.90 -3.75 -7.55
CA VAL A 65 7.18 -3.31 -6.17
C VAL A 65 6.30 -2.15 -5.71
N TRP A 66 5.86 -1.29 -6.63
CA TRP A 66 5.00 -0.15 -6.31
C TRP A 66 3.52 -0.49 -6.26
N LEU A 67 3.10 -1.64 -6.81
CA LEU A 67 1.69 -2.01 -6.95
C LEU A 67 0.96 -2.04 -5.59
N PHE A 68 1.48 -2.81 -4.63
CA PHE A 68 0.88 -2.93 -3.30
C PHE A 68 0.80 -1.61 -2.52
N PRO A 69 1.88 -0.81 -2.39
CA PRO A 69 1.80 0.45 -1.67
C PRO A 69 0.88 1.49 -2.36
N ILE A 70 0.81 1.51 -3.71
CA ILE A 70 -0.12 2.40 -4.43
C ILE A 70 -1.57 1.99 -4.18
N ILE A 71 -1.91 0.70 -4.29
CA ILE A 71 -3.26 0.21 -4.01
C ILE A 71 -3.65 0.54 -2.56
N ALA A 72 -2.75 0.30 -1.61
CA ALA A 72 -2.97 0.61 -0.20
C ALA A 72 -3.26 2.11 0.01
N LEU A 73 -2.50 2.98 -0.66
CA LEU A 73 -2.72 4.43 -0.62
C LEU A 73 -4.11 4.81 -1.13
N ILE A 74 -4.51 4.32 -2.31
CA ILE A 74 -5.81 4.61 -2.91
C ILE A 74 -6.95 4.13 -2.00
N VAL A 75 -6.85 2.90 -1.49
CA VAL A 75 -7.86 2.32 -0.59
C VAL A 75 -7.97 3.12 0.71
N ASN A 76 -6.85 3.55 1.31
CA ASN A 76 -6.88 4.38 2.52
C ASN A 76 -7.55 5.73 2.27
N LEU A 77 -7.27 6.38 1.13
CA LEU A 77 -7.94 7.62 0.74
C LEU A 77 -9.45 7.43 0.56
N LEU A 78 -9.88 6.33 -0.06
CA LEU A 78 -11.29 5.98 -0.20
C LEU A 78 -11.97 5.74 1.15
N PHE A 79 -11.32 5.02 2.06
CA PHE A 79 -11.86 4.81 3.41
C PHE A 79 -12.03 6.10 4.19
N ILE A 80 -11.10 7.05 4.07
CA ILE A 80 -11.25 8.35 4.71
C ILE A 80 -12.45 9.10 4.09
N ARG A 81 -12.50 9.17 2.76
CA ARG A 81 -13.56 9.91 2.04
C ARG A 81 -14.95 9.36 2.34
N GLN A 82 -15.08 8.04 2.46
CA GLN A 82 -16.33 7.35 2.78
C GLN A 82 -16.64 7.29 4.29
N ASN A 83 -15.78 7.82 5.17
CA ASN A 83 -15.91 7.69 6.62
C ASN A 83 -15.97 6.22 7.11
N ARG A 84 -15.22 5.32 6.45
CA ARG A 84 -15.19 3.87 6.74
C ARG A 84 -13.88 3.42 7.39
N LEU A 85 -13.15 4.35 8.01
CA LEU A 85 -11.95 4.05 8.77
C LEU A 85 -12.31 3.35 10.09
N THR A 86 -11.98 2.07 10.17
CA THR A 86 -12.13 1.27 11.39
C THR A 86 -10.80 0.64 11.77
N LYS A 87 -10.66 0.19 13.01
CA LYS A 87 -9.48 -0.57 13.46
C LYS A 87 -9.28 -1.84 12.61
N MET A 88 -10.37 -2.51 12.25
CA MET A 88 -10.34 -3.72 11.43
C MET A 88 -9.78 -3.44 10.03
N ASN A 89 -10.33 -2.43 9.34
CA ASN A 89 -9.87 -2.04 8.00
C ASN A 89 -8.42 -1.52 8.02
N SER A 90 -8.02 -0.90 9.14
CA SER A 90 -6.64 -0.46 9.36
C SER A 90 -5.68 -1.65 9.53
N GLY A 91 -6.12 -2.71 10.21
CA GLY A 91 -5.35 -3.96 10.35
C GLY A 91 -5.07 -4.66 9.02
N VAL A 92 -5.94 -4.50 8.02
CA VAL A 92 -5.73 -5.04 6.66
C VAL A 92 -4.43 -4.50 6.05
N PHE A 93 -4.05 -3.24 6.29
CA PHE A 93 -2.80 -2.70 5.75
C PHE A 93 -1.56 -3.36 6.36
N VAL A 94 -1.61 -3.77 7.62
CA VAL A 94 -0.52 -4.51 8.28
C VAL A 94 -0.40 -5.93 7.71
N ILE A 95 -1.53 -6.60 7.50
CA ILE A 95 -1.57 -7.92 6.85
C ILE A 95 -1.04 -7.82 5.42
N LEU A 96 -1.46 -6.79 4.68
CA LEU A 96 -1.01 -6.53 3.32
C LEU A 96 0.51 -6.30 3.26
N LEU A 97 1.06 -5.54 4.21
CA LEU A 97 2.51 -5.38 4.36
C LEU A 97 3.20 -6.74 4.57
N ALA A 98 2.69 -7.58 5.46
CA ALA A 98 3.28 -8.90 5.71
C ALA A 98 3.24 -9.81 4.47
N VAL A 99 2.11 -9.87 3.76
CA VAL A 99 1.95 -10.64 2.52
C VAL A 99 2.89 -10.13 1.43
N MET A 100 3.00 -8.81 1.27
CA MET A 100 3.92 -8.16 0.33
C MET A 100 5.37 -8.53 0.62
N MET A 101 5.79 -8.45 1.88
CA MET A 101 7.17 -8.82 2.27
C MET A 101 7.43 -10.31 2.02
N PHE A 102 6.48 -11.17 2.37
CA PHE A 102 6.58 -12.60 2.08
C PHE A 102 6.70 -12.87 0.58
N SER A 103 5.93 -12.18 -0.27
CA SER A 103 6.03 -12.37 -1.72
C SER A 103 7.38 -11.93 -2.26
N TYR A 104 7.92 -10.79 -1.82
CA TYR A 104 9.23 -10.33 -2.26
C TYR A 104 10.36 -11.28 -1.83
N VAL A 105 10.32 -11.77 -0.59
CA VAL A 105 11.33 -12.72 -0.10
C VAL A 105 11.31 -14.04 -0.89
N ASN A 106 10.15 -14.51 -1.36
CA ASN A 106 10.08 -15.71 -2.21
C ASN A 106 10.49 -15.46 -3.67
N MET A 107 10.55 -14.20 -4.12
CA MET A 107 10.95 -13.82 -5.48
C MET A 107 12.43 -13.47 -5.62
N MET A 108 13.12 -13.27 -4.49
CA MET A 108 14.59 -13.16 -4.41
C MET A 108 15.22 -14.54 -4.53
#